data_AF-A0A960HAZ9-F1
#
_entry.id   AF-A0A960HAZ9-F1
#
_cell.length_a   1.000
_cell.length_b   1.000
_cell.length_c   1.000
_cell.angle_alpha   90.00
_cell.angle_beta   90.00
_cell.angle_gamma   90.00
#
_symmetry.space_group_name_H-M   'P 1'
#
loop_
_entity.id
_entity.type
_entity.pdbx_description
1 polymer ?
#
loop_
_entity_poly.entity_id
_entity_poly.type
_entity_poly.pdbx_seq_one_letter_code
_entity_poly.pdbx_strand_id
1 'polypeptide(L)'
;MFETVRDLVVRKTFGGGIQGTLAEKGIDWLNDEVRAAVRHEPEMLERVNLRPGDTYTVIARPADTKAQRRLAERAEALRATEAKLSRTSARQRRAARKLARAQKKLDRSRVGSRRHLRAKAIEAERAKRFDRLMAPSKKLARTRSELRAVTTELERSRARSFSAARGRARRSETVDVHR
;
A
#
# COMPACT_ATOMS: atom_id res chain seq x y z
N MET A 1 18.24 -22.55 -14.29
CA MET A 1 16.77 -22.49 -14.32
C MET A 1 16.36 -21.40 -13.34
N PHE A 2 16.50 -20.12 -13.75
CA PHE A 2 16.13 -18.99 -12.90
C PHE A 2 14.75 -18.52 -13.32
N GLU A 3 13.72 -19.05 -12.64
CA GLU A 3 12.41 -18.42 -12.61
C GLU A 3 12.60 -17.03 -11.99
N THR A 4 12.79 -16.03 -12.84
CA THR A 4 12.98 -14.66 -12.38
C THR A 4 11.68 -14.19 -11.76
N VAL A 5 11.76 -13.54 -10.60
CA VAL A 5 10.64 -12.87 -9.88
C VAL A 5 9.68 -12.13 -10.83
N ARG A 6 10.20 -11.66 -11.96
CA ARG A 6 9.48 -11.06 -13.07
C ARG A 6 8.39 -11.95 -13.68
N ASP A 7 8.65 -13.25 -13.86
CA ASP A 7 7.70 -14.22 -14.42
C ASP A 7 6.58 -14.54 -13.42
N LEU A 8 6.91 -14.59 -12.12
CA LEU A 8 5.93 -14.71 -11.04
C LEU A 8 5.02 -13.48 -10.97
N VAL A 9 5.58 -12.26 -11.06
CA VAL A 9 4.80 -11.02 -11.07
C VAL A 9 3.90 -10.97 -12.30
N VAL A 10 4.41 -11.32 -13.49
CA VAL A 10 3.63 -11.31 -14.74
C VAL A 10 2.53 -12.37 -14.74
N ARG A 11 2.77 -13.59 -14.24
CA ARG A 11 1.72 -14.62 -14.09
C ARG A 11 0.69 -14.26 -13.02
N LYS A 12 1.12 -13.71 -11.89
CA LYS A 12 0.27 -13.35 -10.74
C LYS A 12 -0.59 -12.12 -11.01
N THR A 13 -0.12 -11.18 -11.84
CA THR A 13 -0.88 -9.99 -12.23
C THR A 13 -1.63 -10.15 -13.55
N PHE A 14 -1.10 -10.90 -14.52
CA PHE A 14 -1.65 -10.93 -15.89
C PHE A 14 -2.05 -12.32 -16.38
N GLY A 15 -2.47 -13.21 -15.47
CA GLY A 15 -2.91 -14.60 -15.72
C GLY A 15 -3.34 -14.87 -17.17
N GLY A 16 -2.64 -15.77 -17.84
CA GLY A 16 -2.76 -15.96 -19.29
C GLY A 16 -4.19 -16.25 -19.77
N GLY A 17 -4.88 -15.22 -20.27
CA GLY A 17 -6.20 -15.35 -20.91
C GLY A 17 -7.30 -14.55 -20.20
N ILE A 18 -8.54 -14.67 -20.71
CA ILE A 18 -9.75 -13.95 -20.23
C ILE A 18 -9.96 -14.13 -18.71
N GLN A 19 -9.49 -15.23 -18.14
CA GLN A 19 -9.50 -15.51 -16.70
C GLN A 19 -8.56 -14.62 -15.87
N GLY A 20 -7.45 -14.14 -16.43
CA GLY A 20 -6.54 -13.22 -15.73
C GLY A 20 -7.20 -11.90 -15.38
N THR A 21 -8.07 -11.38 -16.24
CA THR A 21 -8.81 -10.13 -15.97
C THR A 21 -9.91 -10.27 -14.90
N LEU A 22 -10.42 -11.49 -14.67
CA LEU A 22 -11.34 -11.80 -13.57
C LEU A 22 -10.56 -12.03 -12.27
N ALA A 23 -9.42 -12.71 -12.33
CA ALA A 23 -8.52 -12.85 -11.19
C ALA A 23 -7.93 -11.49 -10.73
N GLU A 24 -7.58 -10.59 -11.64
CA GLU A 24 -7.06 -9.25 -11.32
C GLU A 24 -8.13 -8.36 -10.66
N LYS A 25 -9.36 -8.35 -11.18
CA LYS A 25 -10.51 -7.69 -10.52
C LYS A 25 -10.84 -8.33 -9.17
N GLY A 26 -10.71 -9.66 -9.07
CA GLY A 26 -10.86 -10.39 -7.82
C GLY A 26 -9.78 -10.06 -6.81
N ILE A 27 -8.52 -9.86 -7.24
CA ILE A 27 -7.39 -9.45 -6.38
C ILE A 27 -7.52 -7.98 -5.96
N ASP A 28 -7.95 -7.09 -6.85
CA ASP A 28 -8.22 -5.69 -6.49
C ASP A 28 -9.42 -5.60 -5.52
N TRP A 29 -10.49 -6.37 -5.77
CA TRP A 29 -11.63 -6.48 -4.86
C TRP A 29 -11.24 -7.12 -3.52
N LEU A 30 -10.47 -8.20 -3.52
CA LEU A 30 -9.93 -8.82 -2.29
C LEU A 30 -9.00 -7.88 -1.54
N ASN A 31 -8.17 -7.10 -2.23
CA ASN A 31 -7.33 -6.10 -1.56
C ASN A 31 -8.16 -4.96 -0.97
N ASP A 32 -9.22 -4.52 -1.67
CA ASP A 32 -10.14 -3.51 -1.16
C ASP A 32 -10.96 -4.07 0.03
N GLU A 33 -11.40 -5.32 -0.02
CA GLU A 33 -12.13 -6.02 1.03
C GLU A 33 -11.25 -6.33 2.24
N VAL A 34 -10.02 -6.79 2.04
CA VAL A 34 -9.03 -6.97 3.12
C VAL A 34 -8.66 -5.62 3.73
N ARG A 35 -8.52 -4.56 2.92
CA ARG A 35 -8.31 -3.20 3.46
C ARG A 35 -9.53 -2.69 4.23
N ALA A 36 -10.74 -3.08 3.85
CA ALA A 36 -11.95 -2.75 4.59
C ALA A 36 -12.04 -3.57 5.89
N ALA A 37 -11.77 -4.87 5.84
CA ALA A 37 -11.77 -5.78 7.00
C ALA A 37 -10.72 -5.37 8.05
N VAL A 38 -9.49 -5.09 7.63
CA VAL A 38 -8.42 -4.60 8.53
C VAL A 38 -8.77 -3.24 9.17
N ARG A 39 -9.61 -2.42 8.54
CA ARG A 39 -10.08 -1.15 9.14
C ARG A 39 -11.14 -1.35 10.22
N HIS A 40 -11.80 -2.50 10.27
CA HIS A 40 -12.95 -2.76 11.14
C HIS A 40 -12.72 -3.86 12.19
N GLU A 41 -11.58 -4.54 12.18
CA GLU A 41 -11.26 -5.49 13.24
C GLU A 41 -10.92 -4.76 14.54
N PRO A 42 -11.52 -5.16 15.68
CA PRO A 42 -11.12 -4.66 16.98
C PRO A 42 -9.70 -5.15 17.28
N GLU A 43 -8.73 -4.24 17.18
CA GLU A 43 -7.32 -4.53 17.45
C GLU A 43 -7.08 -4.57 18.97
N MET A 44 -6.59 -5.70 19.48
CA MET A 44 -6.12 -5.80 20.87
C MET A 44 -4.83 -4.98 21.01
N LEU A 45 -4.95 -3.75 21.52
CA LEU A 45 -3.84 -2.79 21.58
C LEU A 45 -2.74 -3.21 22.56
N GLU A 46 -3.11 -3.71 23.74
CA GLU A 46 -2.15 -4.11 24.79
C GLU A 46 -2.78 -5.10 25.75
N ARG A 47 -2.04 -6.15 26.13
CA ARG A 47 -2.43 -7.09 27.19
C ARG A 47 -1.54 -6.86 28.40
N VAL A 48 -2.13 -6.39 29.49
CA VAL A 48 -1.42 -6.14 30.76
C VAL A 48 -1.82 -7.21 31.77
N ASN A 49 -0.84 -7.92 32.34
CA ASN A 49 -1.06 -8.85 33.43
C ASN A 49 -0.83 -8.11 34.75
N LEU A 50 -1.91 -7.80 35.45
CA LEU A 50 -1.87 -7.07 36.71
C LEU A 50 -1.75 -8.04 37.89
N ARG A 51 -0.90 -7.73 38.85
CA ARG A 51 -0.86 -8.39 40.17
C ARG A 51 -1.85 -7.69 41.11
N PRO A 52 -2.36 -8.39 42.14
CA PRO A 52 -3.13 -7.74 43.20
C PRO A 52 -2.34 -6.58 43.81
N GLY A 53 -2.87 -5.35 43.71
CA GLY A 53 -2.20 -4.11 44.14
C GLY A 53 -1.72 -3.20 43.00
N ASP A 54 -1.64 -3.71 41.76
CA ASP A 54 -1.30 -2.87 40.60
C ASP A 54 -2.49 -1.96 40.22
N THR A 55 -2.19 -0.72 39.85
CA THR A 55 -3.17 0.22 39.31
C THR A 55 -2.85 0.49 37.84
N TYR A 56 -3.87 0.48 36.99
CA TYR A 56 -3.75 0.83 35.58
C TYR A 56 -4.63 2.05 35.26
N THR A 57 -4.10 2.95 34.43
CA THR A 57 -4.83 4.15 33.99
C THR A 57 -5.04 4.09 32.48
N VAL A 58 -6.30 3.99 32.07
CA VAL A 58 -6.67 4.05 30.65
C VAL A 58 -6.89 5.51 30.28
N ILE A 59 -6.04 6.04 29.39
CA ILE A 59 -6.18 7.41 28.88
C ILE A 59 -6.70 7.31 27.45
N ALA A 60 -7.98 7.67 27.26
CA ALA A 60 -8.57 7.75 25.94
C ALA A 60 -7.86 8.83 25.09
N ARG A 61 -7.77 8.60 23.77
CA ARG A 61 -7.27 9.62 22.86
C ARG A 61 -8.22 10.83 22.90
N PRO A 62 -7.72 12.07 23.09
CA PRO A 62 -8.56 13.25 23.02
C PRO A 62 -9.18 13.40 21.64
N ALA A 63 -10.36 14.03 21.57
CA ALA A 63 -11.03 14.32 20.32
C ALA A 63 -10.15 15.16 19.38
N ASP A 64 -10.22 14.87 18.08
CA ASP A 64 -9.42 15.59 17.09
C ASP A 64 -9.80 17.08 17.03
N THR A 65 -8.78 17.94 17.03
CA THR A 65 -8.91 19.39 16.82
C THR A 65 -9.30 19.73 15.39
N LYS A 66 -9.80 20.96 15.14
CA LYS A 66 -10.10 21.43 13.77
C LYS A 66 -8.91 21.30 12.81
N ALA A 67 -7.69 21.58 13.28
CA ALA A 67 -6.48 21.42 12.50
C ALA A 67 -6.17 19.96 12.16
N GLN A 68 -6.33 19.05 13.14
CA GLN A 68 -6.16 17.61 12.93
C GLN A 68 -7.20 17.05 11.94
N ARG A 69 -8.46 17.51 12.01
CA ARG A 69 -9.51 17.13 11.05
C ARG A 69 -9.13 17.55 9.62
N ARG A 70 -8.67 18.78 9.42
CA ARG A 70 -8.20 19.24 8.09
C ARG A 70 -7.03 18.42 7.55
N LEU A 71 -6.06 18.06 8.41
CA LEU A 71 -4.96 17.18 8.02
C LEU A 71 -5.45 15.77 7.66
N ALA A 72 -6.42 15.23 8.41
CA ALA A 72 -7.03 13.94 8.13
C ALA A 72 -7.81 13.94 6.80
N GLU A 73 -8.63 14.96 6.56
CA GLU A 73 -9.35 15.15 5.28
C GLU A 73 -8.38 15.23 4.11
N ARG A 74 -7.28 16.00 4.26
CA ARG A 74 -6.23 16.09 3.23
C ARG A 74 -5.54 14.75 3.00
N ALA A 75 -5.25 13.99 4.05
CA ALA A 75 -4.68 12.66 3.94
C ALA A 75 -5.62 11.70 3.18
N GLU A 76 -6.93 11.73 3.47
CA GLU A 76 -7.93 10.92 2.75
C GLU A 76 -8.02 11.31 1.27
N ALA A 77 -8.04 12.60 0.95
CA ALA A 77 -8.04 13.06 -0.44
C ALA A 77 -6.78 12.60 -1.21
N LEU A 78 -5.62 12.63 -0.55
CA LEU A 78 -4.36 12.14 -1.11
C LEU A 78 -4.36 10.61 -1.27
N ARG A 79 -4.94 9.86 -0.32
CA ARG A 79 -5.13 8.40 -0.42
C ARG A 79 -6.03 8.03 -1.61
N ALA A 80 -7.15 8.73 -1.78
CA ALA A 80 -8.04 8.53 -2.92
C ALA A 80 -7.33 8.82 -4.26
N THR A 81 -6.52 9.90 -4.30
CA THR A 81 -5.72 10.25 -5.46
C THR A 81 -4.64 9.21 -5.75
N GLU A 82 -3.93 8.74 -4.73
CA GLU A 82 -2.94 7.67 -4.86
C GLU A 82 -3.59 6.40 -5.40
N ALA A 83 -4.72 5.97 -4.83
CA ALA A 83 -5.45 4.78 -5.27
C ALA A 83 -5.87 4.89 -6.75
N LYS A 84 -6.34 6.07 -7.18
CA LYS A 84 -6.66 6.32 -8.60
C LYS A 84 -5.43 6.24 -9.50
N LEU A 85 -4.30 6.79 -9.07
CA LEU A 85 -3.06 6.83 -9.85
C LEU A 85 -2.29 5.50 -9.85
N SER A 86 -2.47 4.66 -8.83
CA SER A 86 -1.83 3.35 -8.72
C SER A 86 -2.54 2.28 -9.55
N ARG A 87 -3.80 2.51 -9.97
CA ARG A 87 -4.55 1.56 -10.80
C ARG A 87 -3.85 1.31 -12.14
N THR A 88 -3.84 0.05 -12.56
CA THR A 88 -3.26 -0.39 -13.83
C THR A 88 -4.04 0.15 -15.03
N SER A 89 -3.37 0.96 -15.85
CA SER A 89 -3.94 1.52 -17.08
C SER A 89 -4.12 0.47 -18.18
N ALA A 90 -5.01 0.75 -19.15
CA ALA A 90 -5.17 -0.10 -20.33
C ALA A 90 -3.86 -0.24 -21.14
N ARG A 91 -3.02 0.81 -21.17
CA ARG A 91 -1.73 0.79 -21.87
C ARG A 91 -0.73 -0.15 -21.20
N GLN A 92 -0.66 -0.14 -19.86
CA GLN A 92 0.16 -1.07 -19.08
C GLN A 92 -0.29 -2.51 -19.29
N ARG A 93 -1.61 -2.79 -19.20
CA ARG A 93 -2.18 -4.13 -19.48
C ARG A 93 -1.86 -4.62 -20.90
N ARG A 94 -1.97 -3.74 -21.91
CA ARG A 94 -1.59 -4.08 -23.30
C ARG A 94 -0.11 -4.39 -23.44
N ALA A 95 0.77 -3.62 -22.77
CA ALA A 95 2.20 -3.88 -22.78
C ALA A 95 2.54 -5.23 -22.14
N ALA A 96 1.93 -5.54 -21.00
CA ALA A 96 2.06 -6.83 -20.31
C ALA A 96 1.68 -8.01 -21.22
N ARG A 97 0.51 -7.93 -21.87
CA ARG A 97 0.04 -8.97 -22.81
C ARG A 97 1.00 -9.15 -23.99
N LYS A 98 1.59 -8.08 -24.51
CA LYS A 98 2.58 -8.15 -25.60
C LYS A 98 3.88 -8.80 -25.14
N LEU A 99 4.34 -8.49 -23.93
CA LEU A 99 5.53 -9.11 -23.33
C LEU A 99 5.32 -10.62 -23.12
N ALA A 100 4.20 -11.01 -22.49
CA ALA A 100 3.87 -12.41 -22.26
C ALA A 100 3.79 -13.23 -23.57
N ARG A 101 3.22 -12.64 -24.63
CA ARG A 101 3.20 -13.27 -25.97
C ARG A 101 4.60 -13.40 -26.58
N ALA A 102 5.51 -12.45 -26.32
CA ALA A 102 6.88 -12.49 -26.81
C ALA A 102 7.70 -13.55 -26.07
N GLN A 103 7.59 -13.63 -24.74
CA GLN A 103 8.20 -14.67 -23.91
C GLN A 103 7.76 -16.07 -24.37
N LYS A 104 6.44 -16.30 -24.52
CA LYS A 104 5.91 -17.56 -25.05
C LYS A 104 6.46 -17.94 -26.44
N LYS A 105 6.76 -16.96 -27.30
CA LYS A 105 7.39 -17.20 -28.61
C LYS A 105 8.88 -17.55 -28.47
N LEU A 106 9.58 -16.91 -27.53
CA LEU A 106 10.97 -17.20 -27.23
C LEU A 106 11.13 -18.63 -26.71
N ASP A 107 10.29 -19.03 -25.75
CA ASP A 107 10.35 -20.34 -25.11
C ASP A 107 10.08 -21.48 -26.11
N ARG A 108 9.18 -21.25 -27.06
CA ARG A 108 8.86 -22.21 -28.13
C ARG A 108 9.96 -22.32 -29.19
N SER A 109 10.87 -21.36 -29.27
CA SER A 109 11.87 -21.32 -30.33
C SER A 109 13.14 -22.06 -29.90
N ARG A 110 13.60 -23.03 -30.70
CA ARG A 110 14.85 -23.77 -30.46
C ARG A 110 16.02 -22.81 -30.24
N VAL A 111 16.66 -22.92 -29.09
CA VAL A 111 17.81 -22.11 -28.68
C VAL A 111 18.91 -22.17 -29.76
N GLY A 112 19.51 -21.02 -30.05
CA GLY A 112 20.55 -20.88 -31.08
C GLY A 112 20.03 -20.71 -32.52
N SER A 113 18.75 -20.95 -32.80
CA SER A 113 18.20 -20.71 -34.14
C SER A 113 18.05 -19.21 -34.47
N ARG A 114 18.10 -18.85 -35.76
CA ARG A 114 17.80 -17.47 -36.23
C ARG A 114 16.43 -16.98 -35.73
N ARG A 115 15.44 -17.87 -35.65
CA ARG A 115 14.10 -17.59 -35.11
C ARG A 115 14.14 -17.26 -33.62
N HIS A 116 14.94 -17.98 -32.84
CA HIS A 116 15.15 -17.71 -31.42
C HIS A 116 15.85 -16.36 -31.19
N LEU A 117 16.90 -16.04 -31.96
CA LEU A 117 17.57 -14.74 -31.86
C LEU A 117 16.60 -13.56 -32.13
N ARG A 118 15.76 -13.68 -33.17
CA ARG A 118 14.70 -12.70 -33.45
C ARG A 118 13.68 -12.60 -32.33
N ALA A 119 13.22 -13.73 -31.79
CA ALA A 119 12.29 -13.76 -30.67
C ALA A 119 12.87 -13.10 -29.41
N LYS A 120 14.16 -13.33 -29.14
CA LYS A 120 14.90 -12.74 -28.01
C LYS A 120 15.00 -11.22 -28.14
N ALA A 121 15.31 -10.72 -29.34
CA ALA A 121 15.34 -9.27 -29.59
C ALA A 121 13.98 -8.60 -29.38
N ILE A 122 12.90 -9.23 -29.86
CA ILE A 122 11.53 -8.74 -29.66
C ILE A 122 11.15 -8.76 -28.18
N GLU A 123 11.45 -9.84 -27.46
CA GLU A 123 11.21 -9.95 -26.03
C GLU A 123 11.90 -8.81 -25.28
N ALA A 124 13.18 -8.56 -25.56
CA ALA A 124 13.95 -7.50 -24.93
C ALA A 124 13.36 -6.09 -25.19
N GLU A 125 12.90 -5.81 -26.41
CA GLU A 125 12.24 -4.54 -26.73
C GLU A 125 10.91 -4.38 -25.96
N ARG A 126 10.12 -5.46 -25.90
CA ARG A 126 8.84 -5.45 -25.15
C ARG A 126 9.08 -5.32 -23.65
N ALA A 127 10.13 -5.95 -23.13
CA ALA A 127 10.55 -5.87 -21.74
C ALA A 127 10.91 -4.42 -21.36
N LYS A 128 11.79 -3.78 -22.14
CA LYS A 128 12.15 -2.35 -21.94
C LYS A 128 10.93 -1.43 -21.95
N ARG A 129 9.99 -1.66 -22.87
CA ARG A 129 8.76 -0.87 -22.96
C ARG A 129 7.82 -1.11 -21.77
N PHE A 130 7.72 -2.34 -21.30
CA PHE A 130 6.95 -2.69 -20.12
C PHE A 130 7.53 -2.01 -18.87
N ASP A 131 8.84 -2.12 -18.65
CA ASP A 131 9.51 -1.52 -17.48
C ASP A 131 9.31 -0.01 -17.44
N ARG A 132 9.47 0.67 -18.58
CA ARG A 132 9.21 2.11 -18.70
C ARG A 132 7.79 2.50 -18.33
N LEU A 133 6.80 1.65 -18.64
CA LEU A 133 5.39 1.92 -18.34
C LEU A 133 5.00 1.53 -16.91
N MET A 134 5.74 0.63 -16.28
CA MET A 134 5.53 0.22 -14.89
C MET A 134 6.27 1.11 -13.90
N ALA A 135 7.24 1.90 -14.36
CA ALA A 135 7.85 2.94 -13.54
C ALA A 135 6.76 3.90 -13.01
N PRO A 136 6.78 4.24 -11.70
CA PRO A 136 5.80 5.12 -11.11
C PRO A 136 5.87 6.51 -11.77
N SER A 137 4.71 7.08 -12.08
CA SER A 137 4.66 8.44 -12.63
C SER A 137 5.20 9.44 -11.61
N LYS A 138 5.82 10.54 -12.09
CA LYS A 138 6.26 11.65 -11.22
C LYS A 138 5.12 12.16 -10.33
N LYS A 139 3.90 12.19 -10.86
CA LYS A 139 2.70 12.58 -10.12
C LYS A 139 2.39 11.61 -8.97
N LEU A 140 2.44 10.30 -9.22
CA LEU A 140 2.23 9.29 -8.17
C LEU A 140 3.31 9.37 -7.09
N ALA A 141 4.58 9.55 -7.47
CA ALA A 141 5.68 9.71 -6.53
C ALA A 141 5.48 10.95 -5.63
N ARG A 142 5.05 12.08 -6.22
CA ARG A 142 4.73 13.31 -5.49
C ARG A 142 3.53 13.14 -4.55
N THR A 143 2.44 12.52 -5.02
CA THR A 143 1.28 12.25 -4.17
C THR A 143 1.65 11.38 -2.97
N ARG A 144 2.52 10.38 -3.17
CA ARG A 144 3.03 9.54 -2.08
C ARG A 144 3.89 10.31 -1.07
N SER A 145 4.78 11.19 -1.54
CA SER A 145 5.59 12.01 -0.63
C SER A 145 4.73 13.00 0.16
N GLU A 146 3.74 13.63 -0.50
CA GLU A 146 2.80 14.54 0.16
C GLU A 146 1.94 13.80 1.18
N LEU A 147 1.44 12.60 0.84
CA LEU A 147 0.67 11.77 1.76
C LEU A 147 1.49 11.43 3.01
N ARG A 148 2.73 10.98 2.84
CA ARG A 148 3.64 10.68 3.96
C ARG A 148 3.89 11.89 4.85
N ALA A 149 4.09 13.07 4.26
CA ALA A 149 4.30 14.29 5.01
C ALA A 149 3.07 14.65 5.87
N VAL A 150 1.88 14.64 5.27
CA VAL A 150 0.63 14.98 5.96
C VAL A 150 0.29 13.95 7.04
N THR A 151 0.49 12.66 6.80
CA THR A 151 0.25 11.62 7.83
C THR A 151 1.20 11.77 9.00
N THR A 152 2.49 12.02 8.73
CA THR A 152 3.48 12.25 9.78
C THR A 152 3.14 13.49 10.61
N GLU A 153 2.68 14.57 9.97
CA GLU A 153 2.25 15.78 10.65
C GLU A 153 1.02 15.55 11.53
N LEU A 154 0.02 14.81 11.03
CA LEU A 154 -1.18 14.43 11.78
C LEU A 154 -0.81 13.60 13.02
N GLU A 155 0.05 12.60 12.86
CA GLU A 155 0.52 11.74 13.95
C GLU A 155 1.29 12.53 15.01
N ARG A 156 2.21 13.44 14.60
CA ARG A 156 2.91 14.33 15.52
C ARG A 156 1.94 15.23 16.28
N SER A 157 0.95 15.80 15.60
CA SER A 157 -0.06 16.65 16.22
C SER A 157 -0.89 15.87 17.25
N ARG A 158 -1.35 14.67 16.89
CA ARG A 158 -2.11 13.80 17.81
C ARG A 158 -1.26 13.34 18.99
N ALA A 159 0.02 13.01 18.78
CA ALA A 159 0.94 12.63 19.85
C ALA A 159 1.15 13.77 20.85
N ARG A 160 1.28 15.02 20.37
CA ARG A 160 1.33 16.21 21.24
C ARG A 160 0.06 16.36 22.06
N SER A 161 -1.12 16.28 21.42
CA SER A 161 -2.41 16.35 22.13
C SER A 161 -2.55 15.24 23.18
N PHE A 162 -2.12 14.02 22.85
CA PHE A 162 -2.16 12.88 23.77
C PHE A 162 -1.20 13.06 24.96
N SER A 163 0.04 13.51 24.71
CA SER A 163 1.02 13.80 25.76
C SER A 163 0.53 14.89 26.73
N ALA A 164 -0.12 15.93 26.20
CA ALA A 164 -0.72 16.99 27.00
C ALA A 164 -1.90 16.48 27.86
N ALA A 165 -2.75 15.61 27.29
CA ALA A 165 -3.82 14.97 28.04
C ALA A 165 -3.28 14.08 29.17
N ARG A 166 -2.22 13.31 28.90
CA ARG A 166 -1.52 12.50 29.92
C ARG A 166 -0.91 13.35 31.03
N GLY A 167 -0.30 14.48 30.69
CA GLY A 167 0.24 15.42 31.68
C GLY A 167 -0.82 16.03 32.59
N ARG A 168 -2.02 16.31 32.07
CA ARG A 168 -3.16 16.78 32.88
C ARG A 168 -3.68 15.71 33.82
N ALA A 169 -3.89 14.48 33.33
CA ALA A 169 -4.38 13.36 34.14
C ALA A 169 -3.46 13.08 35.35
N ARG A 170 -2.14 13.11 35.14
CA ARG A 170 -1.17 12.96 36.23
C ARG A 170 -1.29 14.06 37.30
N ARG A 171 -1.49 15.32 36.88
CA ARG A 171 -1.62 16.44 37.82
C ARG A 171 -2.93 16.39 38.62
N SER A 172 -4.02 15.87 38.05
CA SER A 172 -5.28 15.69 38.79
C SER A 172 -5.20 14.57 39.85
N GLU A 173 -4.32 13.59 39.68
CA GLU A 173 -4.04 12.57 40.71
C GLU A 173 -3.15 13.11 41.85
N THR A 174 -2.47 14.26 41.67
CA THR A 174 -1.56 14.85 42.66
C THR A 174 -2.18 16.00 43.47
N VAL A 175 -3.51 16.14 43.50
CA VAL A 175 -4.18 17.15 44.34
C VAL A 175 -4.29 16.61 45.76
N ASP A 176 -3.55 17.26 46.66
CA ASP A 176 -3.37 16.99 48.08
C ASP A 176 -4.62 16.46 48.81
N VAL A 177 -4.48 15.25 49.36
CA VAL A 177 -5.30 14.78 50.48
C VAL A 177 -4.71 15.38 51.76
N HIS A 178 -5.04 16.65 52.00
CA HIS A 178 -4.98 17.25 53.33
C HIS A 178 -6.33 17.85 53.67
N ARG A 179 -7.16 17.04 54.35
CA ARG A 179 -8.11 17.47 55.37
C ARG A 179 -8.56 16.29 56.22
#